data_AF-A0A084AEC6-F1
#
_entry.id   AF-A0A084AEC6-F1
#
_cell.length_a   1.000
_cell.length_b   1.000
_cell.length_c   1.000
_cell.angle_alpha   90.00
_cell.angle_beta   90.00
_cell.angle_gamma   90.00
#
_symmetry.space_group_name_H-M   'P 1'
#
loop_
_entity.id
_entity.type
_entity.pdbx_description
1 polymer ?
#
loop_
_entity_poly.entity_id
_entity_poly.type
_entity_poly.pdbx_seq_one_letter_code
_entity_poly.pdbx_strand_id
1 'polypeptide(L)'
;MIPKIFDEEYKKANFAYAQDLAYEVVNKSGSSTLPINIKKLLKSYKKNGLHVVKYTSFSKRRHLSMREVVYFTGSEDGCLWKRSDDTYILLYNDTKTYRPTVRFTLAHELGHFILKHHNKTNREILARGGLSKSTHSHLEMEANYFAKRILAPIPLVDIYTEKWEQIDDEKITKIFDVSVTVSKSIVKSLISRHKNTNIVLESHEMVKNFKDFINEELNNKICKNCSCLCSEKNKFCSICGSHDFFDSDYNNFLTYKEMVNNKMNYDTLKVDKEGRLACPCPICGNKNPVNKYCSVCGIFIINECTNIEDPFSGGGCEGGSLNGGDRYCSKCGSVSTFYKFGLLNDWNLHIEISDEDLPF
;
A
#
# COMPACT_ATOMS: atom_id res chain seq x y z
N MET A 1 1.56 -27.66 36.64
CA MET A 1 2.80 -28.36 36.24
C MET A 1 2.78 -28.44 34.72
N ILE A 2 3.45 -27.50 34.04
CA ILE A 2 3.49 -27.44 32.57
C ILE A 2 4.65 -28.34 32.11
N PRO A 3 4.47 -29.23 31.12
CA PRO A 3 5.55 -30.12 30.70
C PRO A 3 6.74 -29.29 30.21
N LYS A 4 7.88 -29.51 30.85
CA LYS A 4 9.19 -29.13 30.35
C LYS A 4 9.46 -29.91 29.07
N ILE A 5 9.19 -29.31 27.91
CA ILE A 5 9.70 -29.80 26.62
C ILE A 5 11.10 -29.21 26.47
N PHE A 6 12.09 -29.90 27.05
CA PHE A 6 13.51 -29.65 26.76
C PHE A 6 14.01 -30.73 25.79
N ASP A 7 14.84 -30.28 24.84
CA ASP A 7 15.76 -31.11 24.06
C ASP A 7 15.18 -32.20 23.15
N GLU A 8 14.29 -31.82 22.24
CA GLU A 8 14.59 -32.17 20.85
C GLU A 8 15.40 -31.01 20.29
N GLU A 9 16.69 -31.24 20.01
CA GLU A 9 17.52 -30.29 19.27
C GLU A 9 16.68 -29.68 18.14
N TYR A 10 16.68 -28.35 18.04
CA TYR A 10 16.07 -27.66 16.94
C TYR A 10 16.89 -27.96 15.67
N LYS A 11 16.69 -29.15 15.07
CA LYS A 11 17.57 -29.74 14.05
C LYS A 11 17.49 -29.03 12.69
N LYS A 12 16.43 -28.25 12.46
CA LYS A 12 16.24 -27.48 11.22
C LYS A 12 15.31 -26.29 11.43
N ALA A 13 15.49 -25.25 10.62
CA ALA A 13 14.57 -24.14 10.51
C ALA A 13 13.22 -24.60 9.93
N ASN A 14 12.12 -24.18 10.55
CA ASN A 14 10.74 -24.37 10.10
C ASN A 14 10.25 -23.15 9.31
N PHE A 15 10.65 -23.09 8.04
CA PHE A 15 10.29 -22.00 7.14
C PHE A 15 8.80 -21.92 6.82
N ALA A 16 8.10 -23.06 6.78
CA ALA A 16 6.66 -23.10 6.54
C ALA A 16 5.92 -22.39 7.68
N TYR A 17 6.24 -22.74 8.93
CA TYR A 17 5.66 -22.07 10.10
C TYR A 17 5.96 -20.57 10.15
N ALA A 18 7.19 -20.17 9.80
CA ALA A 18 7.55 -18.76 9.69
C ALA A 18 6.77 -18.02 8.60
N GLN A 19 6.46 -18.70 7.48
CA GLN A 19 5.63 -18.16 6.39
C GLN A 19 4.19 -17.96 6.84
N ASP A 20 3.59 -19.00 7.41
CA ASP A 20 2.17 -18.99 7.80
C ASP A 20 1.90 -17.87 8.81
N LEU A 21 2.77 -17.74 9.83
CA LEU A 21 2.67 -16.66 10.79
C LEU A 21 2.88 -15.27 10.16
N ALA A 22 3.81 -15.13 9.21
CA ALA A 22 4.00 -13.85 8.51
C ALA A 22 2.72 -13.43 7.78
N TYR A 23 2.06 -14.36 7.09
CA TYR A 23 0.82 -14.08 6.37
C TYR A 23 -0.35 -13.83 7.31
N GLU A 24 -0.46 -14.57 8.40
CA GLU A 24 -1.48 -14.32 9.43
C GLU A 24 -1.34 -12.92 10.04
N VAL A 25 -0.11 -12.47 10.33
CA VAL A 25 0.14 -11.13 10.87
C VAL A 25 -0.36 -10.06 9.90
N VAL A 26 -0.09 -10.21 8.60
CA VAL A 26 -0.59 -9.27 7.59
C VAL A 26 -2.11 -9.35 7.46
N ASN A 27 -2.68 -10.55 7.41
CA ASN A 27 -4.13 -10.74 7.29
C ASN A 27 -4.89 -10.10 8.47
N LYS A 28 -4.49 -10.43 9.70
CA LYS A 28 -5.11 -9.92 10.94
C LYS A 28 -4.92 -8.42 11.13
N SER A 29 -3.91 -7.83 10.50
CA SER A 29 -3.69 -6.38 10.59
C SER A 29 -4.69 -5.53 9.80
N GLY A 30 -5.44 -6.14 8.88
CA GLY A 30 -6.28 -5.41 7.92
C GLY A 30 -5.48 -4.51 6.98
N SER A 31 -4.19 -4.81 6.74
CA SER A 31 -3.40 -4.09 5.75
C SER A 31 -3.99 -4.32 4.36
N SER A 32 -4.17 -3.23 3.62
CA SER A 32 -4.79 -3.23 2.29
C SER A 32 -3.98 -2.51 1.21
N THR A 33 -2.78 -2.01 1.56
CA THR A 33 -1.94 -1.20 0.66
C THR A 33 -0.48 -1.64 0.71
N LEU A 34 0.22 -1.55 -0.41
CA LEU A 34 1.67 -1.76 -0.48
C LEU A 34 2.45 -0.43 -0.56
N PRO A 35 3.67 -0.37 -0.01
CA PRO A 35 4.34 -1.40 0.78
C PRO A 35 3.74 -1.55 2.18
N ILE A 36 3.78 -2.76 2.77
CA ILE A 36 3.23 -3.01 4.11
C ILE A 36 3.89 -2.09 5.15
N ASN A 37 3.07 -1.42 5.97
CA ASN A 37 3.55 -0.47 6.98
C ASN A 37 3.99 -1.18 8.26
N ILE A 38 5.26 -1.60 8.32
CA ILE A 38 5.82 -2.36 9.44
C ILE A 38 5.74 -1.62 10.78
N LYS A 39 5.83 -0.29 10.79
CA LYS A 39 5.71 0.51 12.03
C LYS A 39 4.28 0.49 12.57
N LYS A 40 3.27 0.54 11.68
CA LYS A 40 1.85 0.40 12.06
C LYS A 40 1.58 -0.99 12.63
N LEU A 41 2.14 -2.03 12.00
CA LEU A 41 2.08 -3.41 12.51
C LEU A 41 2.69 -3.52 13.90
N LEU A 42 3.92 -3.07 14.10
CA LEU A 42 4.56 -3.10 15.42
C LEU A 42 3.74 -2.36 16.49
N LYS A 43 3.11 -1.23 16.12
CA LYS A 43 2.25 -0.47 17.04
C LYS A 43 1.01 -1.25 17.47
N SER A 44 0.45 -2.13 16.63
CA SER A 44 -0.72 -2.93 17.01
C SER A 44 -0.40 -3.94 18.13
N TYR A 45 0.84 -4.42 18.19
CA TYR A 45 1.32 -5.34 19.23
C TYR A 45 1.70 -4.67 20.56
N LYS A 46 1.53 -3.35 20.70
CA LYS A 46 1.77 -2.64 21.97
C LYS A 46 0.91 -3.21 23.11
N LYS A 47 -0.34 -3.57 22.83
CA LYS A 47 -1.24 -4.19 23.82
C LYS A 47 -0.82 -5.62 24.21
N ASN A 48 -0.02 -6.27 23.37
CA ASN A 48 0.58 -7.58 23.60
C ASN A 48 1.96 -7.50 24.26
N GLY A 49 2.33 -6.32 24.79
CA GLY A 49 3.59 -6.11 25.51
C GLY A 49 4.80 -5.80 24.63
N LEU A 50 4.64 -5.51 23.32
CA LEU A 50 5.76 -5.13 22.46
C LEU A 50 5.96 -3.61 22.41
N HIS A 51 7.10 -3.14 22.92
CA HIS A 51 7.47 -1.72 22.94
C HIS A 51 8.62 -1.44 21.97
N VAL A 52 8.40 -0.54 21.01
CA VAL A 52 9.44 -0.14 20.05
C VAL A 52 10.19 1.10 20.55
N VAL A 53 11.52 1.03 20.57
CA VAL A 53 12.41 2.11 21.01
C VAL A 53 13.50 2.36 19.96
N LYS A 54 13.73 3.63 19.66
CA LYS A 54 14.84 4.07 18.79
C LYS A 54 16.16 4.04 19.54
N TYR A 55 17.25 3.66 18.88
CA TYR A 55 18.60 3.74 19.48
C TYR A 55 18.93 5.17 19.92
N THR A 56 18.59 6.19 19.13
CA THR A 56 18.82 7.59 19.53
C THR A 56 18.05 7.98 20.80
N SER A 57 16.84 7.44 20.97
CA SER A 57 16.03 7.68 22.17
C SER A 57 16.58 6.93 23.38
N PHE A 58 17.08 5.70 23.18
CA PHE A 58 17.71 4.91 24.22
C PHE A 58 19.04 5.54 24.68
N SER A 59 19.89 5.95 23.73
CA SER A 59 21.13 6.71 23.93
C SER A 59 20.89 7.93 24.83
N LYS A 60 19.94 8.79 24.45
CA LYS A 60 19.60 10.00 25.24
C LYS A 60 19.13 9.69 26.66
N ARG A 61 18.24 8.70 26.82
CA ARG A 61 17.70 8.33 28.14
C ARG A 61 18.73 7.68 29.06
N ARG A 62 19.76 7.05 28.50
CA ARG A 62 20.80 6.34 29.25
C ARG A 62 22.13 7.08 29.31
N HIS A 63 22.20 8.27 28.71
CA HIS A 63 23.42 9.06 28.58
C HIS A 63 24.58 8.27 27.95
N LEU A 64 24.27 7.44 26.95
CA LEU A 64 25.23 6.60 26.22
C LEU A 64 25.50 7.19 24.84
N SER A 65 26.74 7.11 24.37
CA SER A 65 27.08 7.31 22.95
C SER A 65 26.44 6.22 22.09
N MET A 66 26.29 6.47 20.78
CA MET A 66 25.77 5.45 19.86
C MET A 66 26.65 4.19 19.81
N ARG A 67 27.97 4.34 19.97
CA ARG A 67 28.90 3.20 20.04
C ARG A 67 28.63 2.32 21.26
N GLU A 68 28.37 2.93 22.41
CA GLU A 68 28.01 2.21 23.63
C GLU A 68 26.63 1.55 23.50
N VAL A 69 25.66 2.17 22.83
CA VAL A 69 24.37 1.53 22.54
C VAL A 69 24.56 0.28 21.67
N VAL A 70 25.37 0.35 20.61
CA VAL A 70 25.68 -0.82 19.75
C VAL A 70 26.36 -1.91 20.56
N TYR A 71 27.34 -1.56 21.40
CA TYR A 71 28.01 -2.51 22.28
C TYR A 71 27.03 -3.18 23.25
N PHE A 72 26.16 -2.40 23.90
CA PHE A 72 25.20 -2.88 24.89
C PHE A 72 24.10 -3.75 24.26
N THR A 73 23.65 -3.42 23.05
CA THR A 73 22.65 -4.18 22.29
C THR A 73 23.25 -5.39 21.57
N GLY A 74 24.57 -5.43 21.38
CA GLY A 74 25.26 -6.45 20.60
C GLY A 74 24.90 -6.44 19.12
N SER A 75 24.34 -5.33 18.61
CA SER A 75 23.85 -5.23 17.23
C SER A 75 23.88 -3.79 16.71
N GLU A 76 24.41 -3.61 15.50
CA GLU A 76 24.43 -2.31 14.81
C GLU A 76 23.06 -1.88 14.27
N ASP A 77 22.14 -2.83 14.08
CA ASP A 77 20.89 -2.61 13.35
C ASP A 77 19.67 -2.63 14.28
N GLY A 78 19.57 -3.61 15.16
CA GLY A 78 18.44 -3.77 16.07
C GLY A 78 18.53 -5.04 16.91
N CYS A 79 17.68 -5.14 17.93
CA CYS A 79 17.55 -6.31 18.79
C CYS A 79 16.18 -6.36 19.48
N LEU A 80 15.83 -7.55 19.98
CA LEU A 80 14.66 -7.78 20.82
C LEU A 80 15.10 -8.24 22.22
N TRP A 81 14.68 -7.49 23.24
CA TRP A 81 14.88 -7.83 24.65
C TRP A 81 13.57 -8.26 25.28
N LYS A 82 13.61 -9.35 26.06
CA LYS A 82 12.54 -9.73 26.97
C LYS A 82 12.81 -9.12 28.34
N ARG A 83 11.79 -8.51 28.94
CA ARG A 83 11.83 -7.95 30.29
C ARG A 83 11.31 -8.97 31.30
N SER A 84 11.61 -8.73 32.58
CA SER A 84 11.16 -9.57 33.70
C SER A 84 9.63 -9.55 33.89
N ASP A 85 8.93 -8.52 33.40
CA ASP A 85 7.46 -8.42 33.41
C ASP A 85 6.79 -9.11 32.19
N ASP A 86 7.52 -10.01 31.52
CA ASP A 86 7.10 -10.70 30.30
C ASP A 86 6.75 -9.79 29.11
N THR A 87 7.10 -8.49 29.17
CA THR A 87 7.02 -7.57 28.03
C THR A 87 8.32 -7.57 27.21
N TYR A 88 8.28 -6.96 26.03
CA TYR A 88 9.39 -6.92 25.09
C TYR A 88 9.75 -5.50 24.72
N ILE A 89 11.05 -5.22 24.59
CA ILE A 89 11.57 -4.01 23.97
C ILE A 89 12.25 -4.39 22.66
N LEU A 90 11.71 -3.89 21.55
CA LEU A 90 12.35 -3.91 20.24
C LEU A 90 13.15 -2.61 20.11
N LEU A 91 14.48 -2.70 20.10
CA LEU A 91 15.34 -1.57 19.81
C LEU A 91 15.79 -1.63 18.35
N TYR A 92 15.82 -0.49 17.67
CA TYR A 92 16.35 -0.42 16.32
C TYR A 92 17.16 0.86 16.10
N ASN A 93 18.17 0.77 15.25
CA ASN A 93 19.04 1.87 14.89
C ASN A 93 18.35 2.78 13.87
N ASP A 94 17.81 3.88 14.38
CA ASP A 94 17.11 4.89 13.58
C ASP A 94 18.05 5.86 12.85
N THR A 95 19.37 5.75 13.00
CA THR A 95 20.35 6.54 12.24
C THR A 95 20.67 5.93 10.87
N LYS A 96 20.23 4.70 10.60
CA LYS A 96 20.38 4.06 9.28
C LYS A 96 19.49 4.80 8.27
N THR A 97 20.10 5.33 7.22
CA THR A 97 19.42 6.17 6.21
C THR A 97 18.71 5.34 5.14
N TYR A 98 19.22 4.14 4.84
CA TYR A 98 18.61 3.25 3.86
C TYR A 98 17.36 2.56 4.43
N ARG A 99 16.20 3.07 4.04
CA ARG A 99 14.88 2.68 4.55
C ARG A 99 14.59 1.17 4.46
N PRO A 100 14.89 0.45 3.37
CA PRO A 100 14.63 -0.99 3.29
C PRO A 100 15.38 -1.82 4.35
N THR A 101 16.59 -1.41 4.74
CA THR A 101 17.32 -2.06 5.86
C THR A 101 16.57 -1.89 7.16
N VAL A 102 16.13 -0.67 7.48
CA VAL A 102 15.35 -0.41 8.71
C VAL A 102 14.05 -1.22 8.72
N ARG A 103 13.36 -1.32 7.57
CA ARG A 103 12.14 -2.13 7.43
C ARG A 103 12.43 -3.60 7.69
N PHE A 104 13.51 -4.13 7.10
CA PHE A 104 13.92 -5.52 7.30
C PHE A 104 14.27 -5.81 8.76
N THR A 105 15.07 -4.97 9.41
CA THR A 105 15.39 -5.11 10.83
C THR A 105 14.13 -5.13 11.70
N LEU A 106 13.23 -4.17 11.51
CA LEU A 106 11.97 -4.12 12.27
C LEU A 106 11.11 -5.38 12.06
N ALA A 107 11.05 -5.90 10.82
CA ALA A 107 10.33 -7.12 10.49
C ALA A 107 11.01 -8.39 11.04
N HIS A 108 12.33 -8.43 11.05
CA HIS A 108 13.14 -9.51 11.62
C HIS A 108 12.93 -9.62 13.13
N GLU A 109 13.04 -8.50 13.86
CA GLU A 109 12.77 -8.48 15.31
C GLU A 109 11.30 -8.80 15.64
N LEU A 110 10.35 -8.35 14.80
CA LEU A 110 8.96 -8.77 14.92
C LEU A 110 8.83 -10.30 14.72
N GLY A 111 9.59 -10.88 13.80
CA GLY A 111 9.68 -12.32 13.62
C GLY A 111 10.09 -13.03 14.90
N HIS A 112 11.17 -12.58 15.56
CA HIS A 112 11.59 -13.14 16.85
C HIS A 112 10.49 -13.07 17.93
N PHE A 113 9.73 -11.98 17.97
CA PHE A 113 8.61 -11.80 18.90
C PHE A 113 7.45 -12.76 18.59
N ILE A 114 6.99 -12.81 17.34
CA ILE A 114 5.84 -13.62 16.91
C ILE A 114 6.15 -15.12 16.99
N LEU A 115 7.35 -15.52 16.57
CA LEU A 115 7.81 -16.91 16.61
C LEU A 115 8.20 -17.38 18.02
N LYS A 116 8.13 -16.47 19.01
CA LYS A 116 8.47 -16.71 20.43
C LYS A 116 9.87 -17.33 20.60
N HIS A 117 10.85 -16.86 19.83
CA HIS A 117 12.21 -17.41 19.83
C HIS A 117 12.90 -17.36 21.20
N HIS A 118 12.57 -16.38 22.05
CA HIS A 118 13.09 -16.26 23.41
C HIS A 118 12.72 -17.46 24.30
N ASN A 119 11.53 -18.04 24.13
CA ASN A 119 11.09 -19.23 24.89
C ASN A 119 11.82 -20.49 24.42
N LYS A 120 12.35 -20.49 23.19
CA LYS A 120 13.10 -21.61 22.61
C LYS A 120 14.57 -21.58 23.00
N THR A 121 15.10 -20.46 23.48
CA THR A 121 16.54 -20.24 23.72
C THR A 121 16.89 -19.96 25.18
N ASN A 122 15.88 -19.80 26.05
CA ASN A 122 16.00 -19.47 27.48
C ASN A 122 16.90 -18.24 27.74
N ARG A 123 16.87 -17.23 26.85
CA ARG A 123 17.68 -16.02 26.92
C ARG A 123 16.83 -14.75 26.99
N GLU A 124 17.27 -13.82 27.83
CA GLU A 124 16.65 -12.49 28.00
C GLU A 124 16.93 -11.56 26.81
N ILE A 125 18.03 -11.79 26.10
CA ILE A 125 18.48 -11.02 24.94
C ILE A 125 18.68 -11.97 23.77
N LEU A 126 17.94 -11.77 22.68
CA LEU A 126 18.23 -12.36 21.37
C LEU A 126 19.18 -11.41 20.62
N ALA A 127 20.44 -11.39 21.05
CA ALA A 127 21.55 -10.78 20.32
C ALA A 127 22.49 -11.92 19.88
N ARG A 128 23.19 -11.74 18.75
CA ARG A 128 23.93 -12.74 17.94
C ARG A 128 25.05 -13.56 18.63
N GLY A 129 24.94 -13.94 19.90
CA GLY A 129 26.04 -14.61 20.61
C GLY A 129 25.58 -15.50 21.75
N GLY A 130 25.38 -16.79 21.49
CA GLY A 130 25.70 -17.84 22.48
C GLY A 130 24.79 -19.07 22.60
N LEU A 131 23.99 -19.44 21.60
CA LEU A 131 23.54 -20.84 21.48
C LEU A 131 24.65 -21.69 20.83
N SER A 132 24.49 -23.01 20.77
CA SER A 132 25.21 -23.79 19.76
C SER A 132 25.02 -23.10 18.40
N LYS A 133 26.09 -22.97 17.61
CA LYS A 133 26.06 -22.18 16.36
C LYS A 133 24.91 -22.61 15.44
N SER A 134 24.50 -23.88 15.47
CA SER A 134 23.40 -24.45 14.67
C SER A 134 22.00 -23.99 15.12
N THR A 135 21.64 -24.10 16.41
CA THR A 135 20.31 -23.68 16.89
C THR A 135 20.12 -22.17 16.81
N HIS A 136 21.16 -21.38 17.11
CA HIS A 136 21.12 -19.93 16.86
C HIS A 136 20.83 -19.65 15.38
N SER A 137 21.52 -20.37 14.49
CA SER A 137 21.40 -20.19 13.06
C SER A 137 19.98 -20.47 12.58
N HIS A 138 19.34 -21.54 13.04
CA HIS A 138 17.98 -21.86 12.59
C HIS A 138 16.92 -20.83 12.99
N LEU A 139 16.99 -20.28 14.20
CA LEU A 139 16.04 -19.25 14.64
C LEU A 139 16.27 -17.91 13.91
N GLU A 140 17.53 -17.55 13.66
CA GLU A 140 17.86 -16.39 12.81
C GLU A 140 17.37 -16.60 11.37
N MET A 141 17.53 -17.81 10.83
CA MET A 141 17.03 -18.18 9.50
C MET A 141 15.50 -18.06 9.43
N GLU A 142 14.77 -18.47 10.48
CA GLU A 142 13.33 -18.30 10.58
C GLU A 142 12.91 -16.84 10.67
N ALA A 143 13.56 -16.03 11.51
CA ALA A 143 13.27 -14.61 11.63
C ALA A 143 13.55 -13.86 10.31
N ASN A 144 14.63 -14.20 9.63
CA ASN A 144 14.94 -13.71 8.27
C ASN A 144 13.87 -14.13 7.25
N TYR A 145 13.42 -15.39 7.31
CA TYR A 145 12.39 -15.91 6.41
C TYR A 145 11.03 -15.25 6.67
N PHE A 146 10.66 -15.06 7.94
CA PHE A 146 9.50 -14.30 8.36
C PHE A 146 9.56 -12.86 7.83
N ALA A 147 10.71 -12.18 8.00
CA ALA A 147 10.90 -10.80 7.58
C ALA A 147 10.72 -10.61 6.06
N LYS A 148 11.26 -11.51 5.23
CA LYS A 148 11.02 -11.42 3.78
C LYS A 148 9.56 -11.69 3.41
N ARG A 149 8.89 -12.62 4.09
CA ARG A 149 7.49 -13.00 3.80
C ARG A 149 6.48 -11.97 4.27
N ILE A 150 6.76 -11.26 5.36
CA ILE A 150 5.89 -10.18 5.82
C ILE A 150 6.07 -8.91 4.97
N LEU A 151 7.28 -8.61 4.50
CA LEU A 151 7.54 -7.43 3.67
C LEU A 151 7.12 -7.62 2.22
N ALA A 152 7.28 -8.83 1.68
CA ALA A 152 6.85 -9.21 0.34
C ALA A 152 6.20 -10.62 0.36
N PRO A 153 4.91 -10.71 0.73
CA PRO A 153 4.17 -11.97 0.72
C PRO A 153 4.10 -12.58 -0.69
N ILE A 154 4.42 -13.86 -0.83
CA ILE A 154 4.44 -14.52 -2.16
C ILE A 154 3.08 -14.43 -2.87
N PRO A 155 1.92 -14.64 -2.21
CA PRO A 155 0.62 -14.48 -2.85
C PRO A 155 0.38 -13.09 -3.45
N LEU A 156 0.98 -12.04 -2.90
CA LEU A 156 0.89 -10.69 -3.46
C LEU A 156 1.87 -10.49 -4.61
N VAL A 157 3.11 -11.00 -4.47
CA VAL A 157 4.12 -10.94 -5.54
C VAL A 157 3.62 -11.67 -6.78
N ASP A 158 2.99 -12.84 -6.59
CA ASP A 158 2.48 -13.70 -7.65
C ASP A 158 1.47 -12.98 -8.56
N ILE A 159 0.59 -12.14 -8.00
CA ILE A 159 -0.39 -11.36 -8.77
C ILE A 159 0.29 -10.40 -9.76
N TYR A 160 1.36 -9.72 -9.33
CA TYR A 160 2.11 -8.84 -10.24
C TYR A 160 2.86 -9.65 -11.30
N THR A 161 3.48 -10.78 -10.92
CA THR A 161 4.22 -11.61 -11.87
C THR A 161 3.32 -12.32 -12.88
N GLU A 162 2.08 -12.63 -12.49
CA GLU A 162 1.06 -13.19 -13.39
C GLU A 162 0.69 -12.16 -14.47
N LYS A 163 0.43 -10.91 -14.09
CA LYS A 163 0.05 -9.84 -15.02
C LYS A 163 1.18 -9.49 -16.01
N TRP A 164 2.43 -9.64 -15.61
CA TRP A 164 3.59 -9.22 -16.42
C TRP A 164 4.31 -10.36 -17.14
N GLU A 165 3.96 -11.61 -16.84
CA GLU A 165 4.61 -12.82 -17.37
C GLU A 165 6.14 -12.87 -17.16
N GLN A 166 6.67 -11.99 -16.28
CA GLN A 166 8.09 -11.83 -16.01
C GLN A 166 8.32 -11.45 -14.54
N ILE A 167 9.47 -11.89 -14.01
CA ILE A 167 9.90 -11.59 -12.64
C ILE A 167 11.09 -10.64 -12.70
N ASP A 168 10.97 -9.49 -12.05
CA ASP A 168 11.98 -8.43 -12.05
C ASP A 168 12.30 -7.98 -10.62
N ASP A 169 13.58 -8.03 -10.24
CA ASP A 169 14.02 -7.64 -8.91
C ASP A 169 13.91 -6.13 -8.66
N GLU A 170 14.00 -5.28 -9.68
CA GLU A 170 13.83 -3.83 -9.55
C GLU A 170 12.38 -3.49 -9.20
N LYS A 171 11.42 -4.05 -9.95
CA LYS A 171 9.98 -3.85 -9.68
C LYS A 171 9.58 -4.35 -8.30
N ILE A 172 10.02 -5.55 -7.90
CA ILE A 172 9.76 -6.07 -6.55
C ILE A 172 10.35 -5.15 -5.48
N THR A 173 11.57 -4.64 -5.68
CA THR A 173 12.21 -3.67 -4.77
C THR A 173 11.33 -2.44 -4.60
N LYS A 174 10.81 -1.88 -5.70
CA LYS A 174 10.00 -0.65 -5.69
C LYS A 174 8.59 -0.86 -5.14
N ILE A 175 7.91 -1.95 -5.47
CA ILE A 175 6.54 -2.24 -5.03
C ILE A 175 6.50 -2.54 -3.53
N PHE A 176 7.40 -3.39 -3.06
CA PHE A 176 7.40 -3.90 -1.68
C PHE A 176 8.30 -3.09 -0.73
N ASP A 177 9.07 -2.14 -1.26
CA ASP A 177 10.01 -1.30 -0.50
C ASP A 177 11.00 -2.17 0.31
N VAL A 178 11.64 -3.10 -0.42
CA VAL A 178 12.62 -4.06 0.10
C VAL A 178 13.99 -3.82 -0.53
N SER A 179 15.06 -4.38 0.05
CA SER A 179 16.39 -4.26 -0.55
C SER A 179 16.52 -5.16 -1.78
N VAL A 180 17.43 -4.81 -2.68
CA VAL A 180 17.76 -5.62 -3.87
C VAL A 180 18.12 -7.06 -3.47
N THR A 181 18.83 -7.25 -2.36
CA THR A 181 19.18 -8.59 -1.84
C THR A 181 17.94 -9.41 -1.47
N VAL A 182 16.96 -8.79 -0.77
CA VAL A 182 15.70 -9.45 -0.42
C VAL A 182 14.90 -9.76 -1.68
N SER A 183 14.83 -8.81 -2.61
CA SER A 183 14.18 -8.98 -3.91
C SER A 183 14.75 -10.16 -4.69
N LYS A 184 16.08 -10.24 -4.88
CA LYS A 184 16.76 -11.37 -5.54
C LYS A 184 16.49 -12.71 -4.84
N SER A 185 16.39 -12.72 -3.51
CA SER A 185 16.01 -13.92 -2.75
C SER A 185 14.58 -14.37 -3.05
N ILE A 186 13.64 -13.44 -3.22
CA ILE A 186 12.25 -13.71 -3.62
C ILE A 186 12.22 -14.26 -5.04
N VAL A 187 12.86 -13.58 -6.01
CA VAL A 187 12.96 -14.04 -7.40
C VAL A 187 13.51 -15.47 -7.48
N LYS A 188 14.60 -15.76 -6.77
CA LYS A 188 15.17 -17.11 -6.68
C LYS A 188 14.17 -18.13 -6.11
N SER A 189 13.39 -17.73 -5.10
CA SER A 189 12.37 -18.60 -4.48
C SER A 189 11.24 -18.92 -5.48
N LEU A 190 10.78 -17.93 -6.25
CA LEU A 190 9.75 -18.09 -7.27
C LEU A 190 10.22 -19.00 -8.41
N ILE A 191 11.41 -18.76 -8.96
CA ILE A 191 12.00 -19.60 -10.00
C ILE A 191 12.16 -21.04 -9.51
N SER A 192 12.63 -21.22 -8.27
CA SER A 192 12.75 -22.55 -7.67
C SER A 192 11.39 -23.22 -7.51
N ARG A 193 10.35 -22.48 -7.09
CA ARG A 193 8.97 -22.99 -6.98
C ARG A 193 8.44 -23.45 -8.34
N HIS A 194 8.59 -22.64 -9.39
CA HIS A 194 8.16 -22.99 -10.75
C HIS A 194 8.90 -24.19 -11.34
N LYS A 195 10.18 -24.38 -11.00
CA LYS A 195 10.98 -25.52 -11.48
C LYS A 195 10.68 -26.83 -10.75
N ASN A 196 10.35 -26.75 -9.46
CA ASN A 196 10.28 -27.93 -8.59
C ASN A 196 8.85 -28.33 -8.20
N THR A 197 7.86 -27.51 -8.54
CA THR A 197 6.45 -27.74 -8.17
C THR A 197 5.52 -27.35 -9.31
N ASN A 198 4.30 -27.89 -9.32
CA ASN A 198 3.23 -27.46 -10.23
C ASN A 198 2.48 -26.21 -9.73
N ILE A 199 2.98 -25.56 -8.67
CA ILE A 199 2.35 -24.37 -8.10
C ILE A 199 2.81 -23.18 -8.92
N VAL A 200 1.89 -22.59 -9.68
CA VAL A 200 2.11 -21.35 -10.44
C VAL A 200 1.86 -20.14 -9.53
N LEU A 201 0.76 -20.15 -8.79
CA LEU A 201 0.34 -19.06 -7.90
C LEU A 201 0.07 -19.61 -6.49
N GLU A 202 0.66 -18.98 -5.49
CA GLU A 202 0.35 -19.20 -4.09
C GLU A 202 -0.90 -18.41 -3.70
N SER A 203 -1.87 -19.06 -3.08
CA SER A 203 -3.09 -18.39 -2.61
C SER A 203 -3.08 -18.21 -1.11
N HIS A 204 -3.58 -17.09 -0.63
CA HIS A 204 -3.82 -16.84 0.79
C HIS A 204 -4.96 -15.83 0.95
N GLU A 205 -5.75 -15.96 2.02
CA GLU A 205 -6.91 -15.10 2.26
C GLU A 205 -6.54 -13.61 2.33
N MET A 206 -5.33 -13.28 2.80
CA MET A 206 -4.83 -11.92 2.86
C MET A 206 -4.95 -11.14 1.55
N VAL A 207 -4.88 -11.83 0.39
CA VAL A 207 -5.00 -11.21 -0.93
C VAL A 207 -6.30 -10.42 -1.06
N LYS A 208 -7.39 -10.89 -0.44
CA LYS A 208 -8.68 -10.20 -0.46
C LYS A 208 -8.57 -8.77 0.07
N ASN A 209 -7.73 -8.53 1.08
CA ASN A 209 -7.56 -7.21 1.69
C ASN A 209 -6.85 -6.22 0.74
N PHE A 210 -6.07 -6.71 -0.22
CA PHE A 210 -5.31 -5.90 -1.18
C PHE A 210 -5.97 -5.81 -2.55
N LYS A 211 -7.13 -6.45 -2.75
CA LYS A 211 -7.78 -6.56 -4.06
C LYS A 211 -8.02 -5.19 -4.70
N ASP A 212 -8.59 -4.25 -3.94
CA ASP A 212 -8.93 -2.92 -4.48
C ASP A 212 -7.65 -2.13 -4.82
N PHE A 213 -6.66 -2.14 -3.93
CA PHE A 213 -5.37 -1.48 -4.15
C PHE A 213 -4.64 -2.03 -5.38
N ILE A 214 -4.56 -3.35 -5.53
CA ILE A 214 -3.88 -3.99 -6.66
C ILE A 214 -4.66 -3.74 -7.96
N ASN A 215 -5.99 -3.81 -7.93
CA ASN A 215 -6.80 -3.48 -9.10
C ASN A 215 -6.62 -2.02 -9.53
N GLU A 216 -6.51 -1.09 -8.58
CA GLU A 216 -6.23 0.30 -8.86
C GLU A 216 -4.83 0.52 -9.46
N GLU A 217 -3.82 -0.24 -9.03
CA GLU A 217 -2.47 -0.16 -9.63
C GLU A 217 -2.39 -0.82 -11.01
N LEU A 218 -3.12 -1.93 -11.25
CA LEU A 218 -2.95 -2.76 -12.45
C LEU A 218 -3.97 -2.52 -13.57
N ASN A 219 -5.15 -1.96 -13.25
CA ASN A 219 -6.27 -1.81 -14.22
C ASN A 219 -6.71 -0.35 -14.36
N ASN A 220 -5.81 0.58 -14.11
CA ASN A 220 -5.99 2.01 -14.37
C ASN A 220 -4.95 2.50 -15.38
N LYS A 221 -5.29 3.58 -16.06
CA LYS A 221 -4.46 4.29 -17.03
C LYS A 221 -4.44 5.78 -16.74
N ILE A 222 -3.45 6.48 -17.24
CA ILE A 222 -3.29 7.92 -16.98
C ILE A 222 -3.56 8.68 -18.28
N CYS A 223 -4.43 9.69 -18.24
CA CYS A 223 -4.64 10.53 -19.40
C CYS A 223 -3.39 11.36 -19.68
N LYS A 224 -2.83 11.30 -20.90
CA LYS A 224 -1.60 12.04 -21.25
C LYS A 224 -1.78 13.56 -21.30
N ASN A 225 -3.02 14.04 -21.47
CA ASN A 225 -3.31 15.46 -21.58
C ASN A 225 -3.47 16.15 -20.21
N CYS A 226 -4.10 15.47 -19.26
CA CYS A 226 -4.47 16.08 -17.98
C CYS A 226 -3.92 15.31 -16.76
N SER A 227 -3.27 14.17 -16.95
CA SER A 227 -2.73 13.35 -15.85
C SER A 227 -3.79 12.86 -14.85
N CYS A 228 -5.06 12.80 -15.26
CA CYS A 228 -6.12 12.14 -14.50
C CYS A 228 -5.94 10.62 -14.53
N LEU A 229 -6.13 9.97 -13.39
CA LEU A 229 -6.18 8.50 -13.28
C LEU A 229 -7.57 8.01 -13.71
N CYS A 230 -7.61 7.17 -14.72
CA CYS A 230 -8.81 6.64 -15.36
C CYS A 230 -8.85 5.12 -15.26
N SER A 231 -10.03 4.53 -15.18
CA SER A 231 -10.17 3.07 -15.32
C SER A 231 -9.74 2.62 -16.72
N GLU A 232 -9.14 1.43 -16.83
CA GLU A 232 -8.81 0.78 -18.12
C GLU A 232 -10.01 0.75 -19.08
N LYS A 233 -11.22 0.56 -18.54
CA LYS A 233 -12.49 0.50 -19.30
C LYS A 233 -12.90 1.84 -19.93
N ASN A 234 -12.38 2.96 -19.44
CA ASN A 234 -12.76 4.28 -19.94
C ASN A 234 -12.23 4.49 -21.37
N LYS A 235 -13.09 4.79 -22.34
CA LYS A 235 -12.66 5.11 -23.71
C LYS A 235 -12.19 6.56 -23.84
N PHE A 236 -12.73 7.43 -23.00
CA PHE A 236 -12.40 8.86 -22.95
C PHE A 236 -12.12 9.30 -21.51
N CYS A 237 -11.26 10.30 -21.36
CA CYS A 237 -10.92 10.88 -20.07
C CYS A 237 -12.12 11.68 -19.57
N SER A 238 -12.58 11.40 -18.35
CA SER A 238 -13.76 12.10 -17.82
C SER A 238 -13.49 13.56 -17.47
N ILE A 239 -12.22 13.99 -17.43
CA ILE A 239 -11.83 15.37 -17.10
C ILE A 239 -11.64 16.23 -18.36
N CYS A 240 -10.94 15.72 -19.38
CA CYS A 240 -10.58 16.52 -20.56
C CYS A 240 -11.10 15.97 -21.89
N GLY A 241 -11.80 14.83 -21.89
CA GLY A 241 -12.37 14.22 -23.10
C GLY A 241 -11.36 13.55 -24.03
N SER A 242 -10.06 13.61 -23.74
CA SER A 242 -9.02 12.94 -24.54
C SER A 242 -9.16 11.41 -24.51
N HIS A 243 -8.80 10.75 -25.60
CA HIS A 243 -8.69 9.29 -25.73
C HIS A 243 -7.23 8.80 -25.69
N ASP A 244 -6.27 9.71 -25.48
CA ASP A 244 -4.85 9.38 -25.38
C ASP A 244 -4.47 9.09 -23.92
N PHE A 245 -4.08 7.83 -23.69
CA PHE A 245 -3.75 7.30 -22.37
C PHE A 245 -2.36 6.69 -22.34
N PHE A 246 -1.80 6.68 -21.14
CA PHE A 246 -0.62 5.93 -20.77
C PHE A 246 -1.07 4.74 -19.91
N ASP A 247 -1.06 3.56 -20.51
CA ASP A 247 -1.41 2.31 -19.85
C ASP A 247 -0.18 1.72 -19.13
N SER A 248 -0.42 1.02 -18.02
CA SER A 248 0.63 0.30 -17.33
C SER A 248 0.92 -1.02 -18.04
N ASP A 249 2.16 -1.22 -18.48
CA ASP A 249 2.70 -2.50 -18.93
C ASP A 249 3.96 -2.87 -18.14
N TYR A 250 4.53 -4.05 -18.41
CA TYR A 250 5.75 -4.50 -17.74
C TYR A 250 6.95 -3.57 -18.00
N ASN A 251 7.13 -3.06 -19.21
CA ASN A 251 8.30 -2.24 -19.55
C ASN A 251 8.21 -0.84 -18.94
N ASN A 252 6.99 -0.33 -18.75
CA ASN A 252 6.75 1.05 -18.37
C ASN A 252 6.24 1.24 -16.92
N PHE A 253 6.01 0.15 -16.17
CA PHE A 253 5.39 0.18 -14.83
C PHE A 253 6.02 1.17 -13.84
N LEU A 254 7.35 1.32 -13.85
CA LEU A 254 8.02 2.25 -12.94
C LEU A 254 7.68 3.70 -13.30
N THR A 255 7.73 4.04 -14.59
CA THR A 255 7.30 5.34 -15.11
C THR A 255 5.83 5.58 -14.83
N TYR A 256 4.97 4.58 -15.06
CA TYR A 256 3.55 4.62 -14.71
C TYR A 256 3.36 4.99 -13.23
N LYS A 257 4.08 4.32 -12.33
CA LYS A 257 3.99 4.55 -10.88
C LYS A 257 4.43 5.96 -10.48
N GLU A 258 5.47 6.50 -11.13
CA GLU A 258 5.89 7.89 -10.95
C GLU A 258 4.79 8.87 -11.41
N MET A 259 4.16 8.60 -12.55
CA MET A 259 3.04 9.42 -13.04
C MET A 259 1.81 9.34 -12.11
N VAL A 260 1.48 8.15 -11.56
CA VAL A 260 0.39 8.01 -10.57
C VAL A 260 0.67 8.85 -9.32
N ASN A 261 1.92 8.87 -8.85
CA ASN A 261 2.32 9.67 -7.69
C ASN A 261 2.23 11.18 -7.96
N ASN A 262 2.38 11.59 -9.23
CA ASN A 262 2.30 12.98 -9.68
C ASN A 262 0.96 13.31 -10.36
N LYS A 263 -0.07 12.47 -10.17
CA LYS A 263 -1.38 12.67 -10.80
C LYS A 263 -2.01 13.99 -10.38
N MET A 264 -2.76 14.59 -11.29
CA MET A 264 -3.55 15.78 -10.97
C MET A 264 -4.79 15.39 -10.16
N ASN A 265 -5.05 16.17 -9.10
CA ASN A 265 -6.30 16.09 -8.35
C ASN A 265 -7.24 17.18 -8.86
N TYR A 266 -8.46 16.79 -9.22
CA TYR A 266 -9.46 17.69 -9.76
C TYR A 266 -10.58 17.94 -8.76
N ASP A 267 -11.09 19.17 -8.76
CA ASP A 267 -12.27 19.51 -8.00
C ASP A 267 -13.46 18.66 -8.43
N THR A 268 -14.16 18.16 -7.43
CA THR A 268 -15.32 17.27 -7.60
C THR A 268 -16.45 17.79 -6.73
N LEU A 269 -17.63 17.96 -7.35
CA LEU A 269 -18.84 18.25 -6.61
C LEU A 269 -19.34 16.98 -5.92
N LYS A 270 -19.87 17.10 -4.71
CA LYS A 270 -20.49 15.96 -4.04
C LYS A 270 -21.82 15.66 -4.72
N VAL A 271 -22.03 14.39 -5.05
CA VAL A 271 -23.27 13.91 -5.67
C VAL A 271 -23.81 12.68 -4.95
N ASP A 272 -25.10 12.42 -5.08
CA ASP A 272 -25.73 11.17 -4.68
C ASP A 272 -25.49 10.05 -5.70
N LYS A 273 -26.07 8.86 -5.47
CA LYS A 273 -25.88 7.68 -6.34
C LYS A 273 -26.46 7.88 -7.74
N GLU A 274 -27.41 8.79 -7.88
CA GLU A 274 -28.05 9.17 -9.12
C GLU A 274 -27.34 10.36 -9.79
N GLY A 275 -26.18 10.80 -9.28
CA GLY A 275 -25.40 11.91 -9.83
C GLY A 275 -25.98 13.29 -9.51
N ARG A 276 -27.00 13.38 -8.64
CA ARG A 276 -27.59 14.65 -8.22
C ARG A 276 -26.69 15.36 -7.22
N LEU A 277 -26.59 16.68 -7.35
CA LEU A 277 -25.84 17.54 -6.44
C LEU A 277 -26.25 17.34 -4.97
N ALA A 278 -25.28 16.98 -4.13
CA ALA A 278 -25.40 16.74 -2.69
C ALA A 278 -24.54 17.73 -1.87
N CYS A 279 -24.26 18.89 -2.45
CA CYS A 279 -23.61 20.04 -1.80
C CYS A 279 -24.37 21.32 -2.17
N PRO A 280 -24.08 22.47 -1.53
CA PRO A 280 -24.69 23.74 -1.94
C PRO A 280 -24.50 24.01 -3.44
N CYS A 281 -25.51 24.61 -4.07
CA CYS A 281 -25.47 24.96 -5.48
C CYS A 281 -24.30 25.91 -5.75
N PRO A 282 -23.35 25.57 -6.65
CA PRO A 282 -22.18 26.40 -6.91
C PRO A 282 -22.54 27.75 -7.55
N ILE A 283 -23.73 27.88 -8.14
CA ILE A 283 -24.17 29.09 -8.83
C ILE A 283 -24.86 30.10 -7.89
N CYS A 284 -25.71 29.64 -6.97
CA CYS A 284 -26.53 30.53 -6.14
C CYS A 284 -26.42 30.28 -4.63
N GLY A 285 -25.62 29.31 -4.20
CA GLY A 285 -25.43 28.98 -2.78
C GLY A 285 -26.61 28.28 -2.10
N ASN A 286 -27.64 27.83 -2.86
CA ASN A 286 -28.75 27.06 -2.29
C ASN A 286 -28.22 25.83 -1.55
N LYS A 287 -28.44 25.78 -0.22
CA LYS A 287 -27.91 24.73 0.66
C LYS A 287 -28.58 23.37 0.47
N ASN A 288 -29.81 23.33 -0.02
CA ASN A 288 -30.61 22.13 -0.21
C ASN A 288 -31.15 22.03 -1.65
N PRO A 289 -30.29 21.79 -2.65
CA PRO A 289 -30.76 21.50 -4.00
C PRO A 289 -31.50 20.15 -4.01
N VAL A 290 -32.79 20.18 -4.33
CA VAL A 290 -33.65 18.99 -4.43
C VAL A 290 -34.24 18.89 -5.84
N ASN A 291 -34.73 17.71 -6.21
CA ASN A 291 -35.28 17.40 -7.55
C ASN A 291 -34.22 17.41 -8.67
N LYS A 292 -34.64 17.68 -9.92
CA LYS A 292 -33.77 17.72 -11.11
C LYS A 292 -33.14 19.10 -11.36
N TYR A 293 -33.78 20.16 -10.85
CA TYR A 293 -33.37 21.55 -11.02
C TYR A 293 -33.24 22.22 -9.65
N CYS A 294 -32.28 23.12 -9.50
CA CYS A 294 -32.15 23.94 -8.31
C CYS A 294 -33.41 24.81 -8.14
N SER A 295 -34.04 24.73 -6.97
CA SER A 295 -35.25 25.49 -6.66
C SER A 295 -35.06 27.01 -6.61
N VAL A 296 -33.82 27.50 -6.58
CA VAL A 296 -33.50 28.94 -6.47
C VAL A 296 -33.10 29.52 -7.83
N CYS A 297 -32.11 28.95 -8.51
CA CYS A 297 -31.63 29.48 -9.80
C CYS A 297 -32.13 28.71 -11.03
N GLY A 298 -32.87 27.62 -10.85
CA GLY A 298 -33.40 26.82 -11.95
C GLY A 298 -32.37 25.96 -12.71
N ILE A 299 -31.09 25.97 -12.32
CA ILE A 299 -30.07 25.20 -13.02
C ILE A 299 -30.28 23.69 -12.86
N PHE A 300 -29.95 22.90 -13.89
CA PHE A 300 -29.99 21.44 -13.81
C PHE A 300 -28.89 20.92 -12.87
N ILE A 301 -29.24 20.02 -11.94
CA ILE A 301 -28.38 19.61 -10.82
C ILE A 301 -28.08 18.10 -10.80
N ILE A 302 -28.29 17.39 -11.91
CA ILE A 302 -27.89 15.98 -12.07
C ILE A 302 -26.76 15.93 -13.11
N ASN A 303 -25.64 15.29 -12.77
CA ASN A 303 -24.56 15.12 -13.74
C ASN A 303 -24.84 13.89 -14.60
N GLU A 304 -25.03 14.09 -15.89
CA GLU A 304 -25.34 13.02 -16.85
C GLU A 304 -24.68 13.30 -18.21
N CYS A 305 -24.61 12.27 -19.05
CA CYS A 305 -24.11 12.40 -20.41
C CYS A 305 -25.09 13.20 -21.27
N THR A 306 -24.60 14.16 -22.04
CA THR A 306 -25.45 14.95 -22.96
C THR A 306 -25.81 14.22 -24.25
N ASN A 307 -25.15 13.10 -24.56
CA ASN A 307 -25.49 12.25 -25.71
C ASN A 307 -26.44 11.14 -25.26
N ILE A 308 -27.73 11.47 -25.19
CA ILE A 308 -28.79 10.57 -24.75
C ILE A 308 -29.30 9.78 -25.96
N GLU A 309 -29.63 8.49 -25.78
CA GLU A 309 -30.32 7.69 -26.81
C GLU A 309 -31.62 8.38 -27.21
N ASP A 310 -31.68 8.79 -28.48
CA ASP A 310 -32.92 9.18 -29.13
C ASP A 310 -33.70 7.90 -29.47
N PRO A 311 -34.93 7.73 -28.96
CA PRO A 311 -35.78 6.55 -29.20
C PRO A 311 -36.01 6.22 -30.67
N PHE A 312 -35.81 7.17 -31.59
CA PHE A 312 -36.06 7.01 -33.02
C PHE A 312 -34.80 6.72 -33.85
N SER A 313 -33.62 7.13 -33.39
CA SER A 313 -32.37 6.98 -34.15
C SER A 313 -31.39 5.95 -33.58
N GLY A 314 -31.62 5.44 -32.36
CA GLY A 314 -30.84 4.35 -31.76
C GLY A 314 -29.35 4.66 -31.56
N GLY A 315 -28.96 5.94 -31.64
CA GLY A 315 -27.56 6.37 -31.76
C GLY A 315 -26.98 7.12 -30.56
N GLY A 316 -27.65 7.14 -29.40
CA GLY A 316 -27.11 7.82 -28.22
C GLY A 316 -26.27 6.93 -27.34
N CYS A 317 -25.68 7.52 -26.30
CA CYS A 317 -24.92 6.78 -25.32
C CYS A 317 -25.86 6.13 -24.32
N GLU A 318 -25.57 4.88 -23.93
CA GLU A 318 -26.06 4.26 -22.68
C GLU A 318 -25.60 5.03 -21.41
N GLY A 319 -25.24 6.30 -21.53
CA GLY A 319 -24.62 7.13 -20.51
C GLY A 319 -25.64 7.50 -19.45
N GLY A 320 -25.53 6.86 -18.28
CA GLY A 320 -26.28 7.22 -17.08
C GLY A 320 -25.63 8.36 -16.29
N SER A 321 -25.98 8.43 -15.01
CA SER A 321 -25.44 9.37 -14.05
C SER A 321 -23.90 9.31 -14.00
N LEU A 322 -23.28 10.49 -14.07
CA LEU A 322 -21.84 10.70 -14.00
C LEU A 322 -21.44 11.17 -12.60
N ASN A 323 -20.14 11.04 -12.27
CA ASN A 323 -19.63 11.51 -10.98
C ASN A 323 -19.52 13.05 -10.97
N GLY A 324 -19.54 13.67 -9.79
CA GLY A 324 -19.56 15.13 -9.70
C GLY A 324 -18.28 15.86 -10.15
N GLY A 325 -17.21 15.15 -10.55
CA GLY A 325 -16.03 15.74 -11.20
C GLY A 325 -15.96 15.49 -12.72
N ASP A 326 -16.85 14.67 -13.27
CA ASP A 326 -16.83 14.28 -14.66
C ASP A 326 -17.35 15.43 -15.53
N ARG A 327 -16.48 15.95 -16.39
CA ARG A 327 -16.75 16.96 -17.43
C ARG A 327 -17.13 16.34 -18.77
N TYR A 328 -16.72 15.08 -18.98
CA TYR A 328 -16.97 14.30 -20.18
C TYR A 328 -17.40 12.88 -19.82
N CYS A 329 -18.23 12.27 -20.65
CA CYS A 329 -18.62 10.87 -20.51
C CYS A 329 -17.45 9.95 -20.89
N SER A 330 -17.05 9.07 -19.98
CA SER A 330 -15.96 8.13 -20.21
C SER A 330 -16.24 7.08 -21.29
N LYS A 331 -17.51 6.88 -21.67
CA LYS A 331 -17.93 5.92 -22.71
C LYS A 331 -17.91 6.52 -24.12
N CYS A 332 -18.52 7.69 -24.33
CA CYS A 332 -18.71 8.28 -25.66
C CYS A 332 -17.99 9.62 -25.89
N GLY A 333 -17.36 10.20 -24.86
CA GLY A 333 -16.61 11.46 -24.97
C GLY A 333 -17.47 12.72 -25.01
N SER A 334 -18.79 12.60 -24.93
CA SER A 334 -19.70 13.76 -24.92
C SER A 334 -19.62 14.53 -23.62
N VAL A 335 -19.85 15.84 -23.70
CA VAL A 335 -19.82 16.76 -22.56
C VAL A 335 -20.85 16.34 -21.50
N SER A 336 -20.54 16.54 -20.22
CA SER A 336 -21.47 16.31 -19.12
C SER A 336 -22.37 17.52 -18.88
N THR A 337 -23.53 17.32 -18.27
CA THR A 337 -24.43 18.43 -17.93
C THR A 337 -23.80 19.42 -16.93
N PHE A 338 -23.02 18.96 -15.95
CA PHE A 338 -22.34 19.86 -15.01
C PHE A 338 -21.36 20.79 -15.71
N TYR A 339 -20.61 20.28 -16.68
CA TYR A 339 -19.68 21.10 -17.44
C TYR A 339 -20.42 22.00 -18.45
N LYS A 340 -21.40 21.46 -19.19
CA LYS A 340 -22.23 22.22 -20.14
C LYS A 340 -22.93 23.43 -19.49
N PHE A 341 -23.42 23.27 -18.26
CA PHE A 341 -24.14 24.33 -17.55
C PHE A 341 -23.25 25.16 -16.61
N GLY A 342 -21.93 24.95 -16.61
CA GLY A 342 -21.00 25.76 -15.84
C GLY A 342 -21.00 25.52 -14.33
N LEU A 343 -21.47 24.35 -13.86
CA LEU A 343 -21.26 23.92 -12.47
C LEU A 343 -19.82 23.49 -12.22
N LEU A 344 -19.14 23.01 -13.28
CA LEU A 344 -17.72 22.70 -13.28
C LEU A 344 -17.00 23.64 -14.24
N ASN A 345 -15.90 24.25 -13.78
CA ASN A 345 -15.01 25.05 -14.63
C ASN A 345 -14.10 24.15 -15.48
N ASP A 346 -13.46 24.75 -16.48
CA ASP A 346 -12.36 24.13 -17.22
C ASP A 346 -11.32 23.52 -16.29
N TRP A 347 -10.80 22.36 -16.67
CA TRP A 347 -9.84 21.62 -15.84
C TRP A 347 -8.47 22.29 -15.80
N ASN A 348 -8.15 23.12 -16.80
CA ASN A 348 -6.89 23.86 -16.96
C ASN A 348 -7.05 25.36 -16.68
N LEU A 349 -8.12 25.77 -16.01
CA LEU A 349 -8.34 27.18 -15.68
C LEU A 349 -7.20 27.68 -14.78
N HIS A 350 -6.34 28.55 -15.31
CA HIS A 350 -5.39 29.31 -14.51
C HIS A 350 -6.13 30.51 -13.94
N ILE A 351 -6.41 30.51 -12.64
CA ILE A 351 -6.86 31.72 -11.95
C ILE A 351 -5.64 32.62 -11.84
N GLU A 352 -5.55 33.62 -12.72
CA GLU A 352 -4.71 34.78 -12.45
C GLU A 352 -5.27 35.44 -11.20
N ILE A 353 -4.60 35.24 -10.07
CA ILE A 353 -4.90 36.00 -8.86
C ILE A 353 -4.47 37.42 -9.20
N SER A 354 -5.44 38.32 -9.36
CA SER A 354 -5.14 39.73 -9.48
C SER A 354 -4.53 40.19 -8.16
N ASP A 355 -3.56 41.10 -8.20
CA ASP A 355 -2.95 41.66 -6.98
C ASP A 355 -3.99 42.33 -6.04
N GLU A 356 -5.22 42.57 -6.53
CA GLU A 356 -6.36 43.10 -5.76
C GLU A 356 -7.06 42.06 -4.87
N ASP A 357 -6.85 40.75 -5.12
CA ASP A 357 -7.46 39.65 -4.36
C ASP A 357 -6.56 39.09 -3.23
N LEU A 358 -5.35 39.63 -3.06
CA LEU A 358 -4.49 39.30 -1.94
C LEU A 358 -5.00 40.01 -0.68
N PRO A 359 -5.37 39.27 0.40
CA PRO A 359 -5.66 39.90 1.67
C PRO A 359 -4.37 40.51 2.20
N PHE A 360 -4.32 41.84 2.28
CA PHE A 360 -3.27 42.60 2.96
C PHE A 360 -3.00 42.09 4.38
#